data_AF-A0A920PN42-F1
#
_entry.id   AF-A0A920PN42-F1
#
_cell.length_a   1.000
_cell.length_b   1.000
_cell.length_c   1.000
_cell.angle_alpha   90.00
_cell.angle_beta   90.00
_cell.angle_gamma   90.00
#
_symmetry.space_group_name_H-M   'P 1'
#
loop_
_entity.id
_entity.type
_entity.pdbx_description
1 polymer ?
#
loop_
_entity_poly.entity_id
_entity_poly.type
_entity_poly.pdbx_seq_one_letter_code
_entity_poly.pdbx_strand_id
1 'polypeptide(L)'
;MGGEALPGSLRDELSERGVEVLQSYGTADLGLIAYESTAREGMILTEEVIVESLLRGPETGGRGEIGEIVVTTLSPEYPLIRLRPETCPLSCLV
;
A
#
# COMPACT_ATOMS: atom_id res chain seq x y z
N MET A 1 -11.47 4.43 1.69
CA MET A 1 -10.94 5.70 1.16
C MET A 1 -9.55 5.41 0.59
N GLY A 2 -9.25 5.90 -0.61
CA GLY A 2 -7.97 5.69 -1.28
C GLY A 2 -7.74 6.77 -2.35
N GLY A 3 -6.53 6.81 -2.91
CA GLY A 3 -6.12 7.82 -3.91
C GLY A 3 -5.39 9.02 -3.32
N GLU A 4 -5.59 9.31 -2.04
CA GLU A 4 -4.80 10.28 -1.26
C GLU A 4 -4.36 9.65 0.05
N ALA A 5 -3.30 10.20 0.66
CA ALA A 5 -2.89 9.78 2.00
C ALA A 5 -4.03 10.03 2.99
N LEU A 6 -4.27 9.08 3.90
CA LEU A 6 -5.24 9.21 4.99
C LEU A 6 -4.48 9.35 6.32
N PRO A 7 -4.15 10.57 6.77
CA PRO A 7 -3.54 10.79 8.09
C PRO A 7 -4.44 10.28 9.21
N GLY A 8 -3.82 9.82 10.30
CA GLY A 8 -4.55 9.39 11.51
C GLY A 8 -5.53 10.45 12.02
N SER A 9 -5.13 11.72 12.03
CA SER A 9 -6.00 12.83 12.48
C SER A 9 -7.28 12.98 11.66
N LEU A 10 -7.21 12.80 10.33
CA LEU A 10 -8.39 12.86 9.45
C LEU A 10 -9.30 11.66 9.69
N ARG A 11 -8.73 10.48 9.95
CA ARG A 11 -9.50 9.29 10.31
C ARG A 11 -10.24 9.48 11.63
N ASP A 12 -9.57 10.05 12.63
CA ASP A 12 -10.15 10.30 13.94
C ASP A 12 -11.32 11.29 13.83
N GLU A 13 -11.14 12.38 13.09
CA GLU A 13 -12.18 13.38 12.84
C GLU A 13 -13.42 12.80 12.14
N LEU A 14 -13.22 11.86 11.20
CA LEU A 14 -14.33 11.16 10.53
C LEU A 14 -15.01 10.15 11.46
N SER A 15 -14.23 9.48 12.32
CA SER A 15 -14.74 8.54 13.31
C SER A 15 -15.59 9.22 14.38
N GLU A 16 -15.20 10.42 14.83
CA GLU A 16 -15.98 11.26 15.76
C GLU A 16 -17.35 11.65 15.20
N ARG A 17 -17.47 11.71 13.86
CA ARG A 17 -18.74 11.97 13.16
C ARG A 17 -19.54 10.69 12.87
N GLY A 18 -19.11 9.54 13.42
CA GLY A 18 -19.77 8.25 13.25
C GLY A 18 -19.49 7.57 11.91
N VAL A 19 -18.45 7.99 11.18
CA VAL A 19 -18.06 7.39 9.90
C VAL A 19 -16.85 6.49 10.12
N GLU A 20 -17.03 5.19 9.92
CA GLU A 20 -15.91 4.26 9.90
C GLU A 20 -15.15 4.35 8.57
N VAL A 21 -13.85 4.59 8.64
CA VAL A 21 -12.98 4.73 7.46
C VAL A 21 -11.92 3.66 7.47
N LEU A 22 -11.82 2.95 6.34
CA LEU A 22 -10.74 2.02 6.02
C LEU A 22 -9.94 2.56 4.82
N GLN A 23 -8.63 2.31 4.83
CA GLN A 23 -7.72 2.71 3.76
C GLN A 23 -7.59 1.64 2.69
N SER A 24 -7.46 2.08 1.44
CA SER A 24 -7.07 1.24 0.31
C SER A 24 -5.94 1.92 -0.47
N TYR A 25 -4.95 1.16 -0.87
CA TYR A 25 -3.80 1.62 -1.64
C TYR A 25 -3.81 1.00 -3.03
N GLY A 26 -3.62 1.84 -4.05
CA GLY A 26 -3.60 1.45 -5.44
C GLY A 26 -3.10 2.58 -6.34
N THR A 27 -2.80 2.24 -7.60
CA THR A 27 -2.42 3.22 -8.63
C THR A 27 -3.29 3.05 -9.86
N ALA A 28 -3.29 4.05 -10.74
CA ALA A 28 -4.04 3.97 -12.00
C ALA A 28 -3.57 2.78 -12.86
N ASP A 29 -2.27 2.49 -12.87
CA ASP A 29 -1.70 1.41 -13.70
C ASP A 29 -1.88 0.01 -13.09
N LEU A 30 -1.79 -0.10 -11.75
CA LEU A 30 -1.77 -1.39 -11.05
C LEU A 30 -3.14 -1.78 -10.47
N GLY A 31 -4.09 -0.85 -10.40
CA GLY A 31 -5.32 -1.04 -9.66
C GLY A 31 -5.09 -1.10 -8.15
N LEU A 32 -5.87 -1.92 -7.45
CA LEU A 32 -5.77 -2.12 -6.01
C LEU A 32 -4.54 -2.97 -5.68
N ILE A 33 -3.68 -2.50 -4.78
CA ILE A 33 -2.47 -3.20 -4.34
C ILE A 33 -2.67 -3.76 -2.92
N ALA A 34 -3.27 -2.97 -2.03
CA ALA A 34 -3.50 -3.38 -0.65
C ALA A 34 -4.70 -2.66 -0.02
N TYR A 35 -5.28 -3.22 1.03
CA TYR A 35 -6.42 -2.63 1.75
C TYR A 35 -6.41 -2.97 3.24
N GLU A 36 -7.01 -2.12 4.06
CA GLU A 36 -7.18 -2.37 5.49
C GLU A 36 -8.41 -3.25 5.77
N SER A 37 -8.30 -4.06 6.82
CA SER A 37 -9.45 -4.73 7.44
C SER A 37 -9.95 -3.95 8.66
N THR A 38 -11.10 -4.37 9.19
CA THR A 38 -11.65 -3.83 10.45
C THR A 38 -10.73 -4.04 11.66
N ALA A 39 -9.77 -4.97 11.59
CA ALA A 39 -8.77 -5.17 12.64
C ALA A 39 -7.74 -4.03 12.71
N ARG A 40 -7.51 -3.31 11.60
CA ARG A 40 -6.57 -2.17 11.51
C ARG A 40 -5.13 -2.51 11.91
N GLU A 41 -4.69 -3.74 11.69
CA GLU A 41 -3.33 -4.24 11.97
C GLU A 41 -2.46 -4.20 10.70
N GLY A 42 -2.41 -3.05 10.04
CA GLY A 42 -1.72 -2.88 8.76
C GLY A 42 -2.59 -3.19 7.54
N MET A 43 -1.96 -3.25 6.35
CA MET A 43 -2.66 -3.48 5.08
C MET A 43 -2.49 -4.91 4.58
N ILE A 44 -3.58 -5.47 4.08
CA ILE A 44 -3.66 -6.78 3.44
C ILE A 44 -3.34 -6.59 1.95
N LEU A 45 -2.35 -7.32 1.43
CA LEU A 45 -2.02 -7.33 0.00
C LEU A 45 -3.10 -8.08 -0.78
N THR A 46 -3.41 -7.62 -1.99
CA THR A 46 -4.27 -8.36 -2.91
C THR A 46 -3.54 -9.55 -3.53
N GLU A 47 -4.29 -10.57 -3.95
CA GLU A 47 -3.77 -11.77 -4.61
C GLU A 47 -3.35 -11.51 -6.07
N GLU A 48 -3.77 -10.39 -6.66
CA GLU A 48 -3.52 -10.05 -8.07
C GLU A 48 -2.17 -9.38 -8.32
N VAL A 49 -1.37 -9.14 -7.28
CA VAL A 49 -0.08 -8.48 -7.38
C VAL A 49 1.00 -9.17 -6.54
N ILE A 50 2.23 -9.10 -7.04
CA ILE A 50 3.43 -9.44 -6.26
C ILE A 50 4.10 -8.13 -5.86
N VAL A 51 4.29 -7.93 -4.55
CA VAL A 51 4.98 -6.75 -4.00
C VAL A 51 6.37 -7.17 -3.51
N GLU A 52 7.39 -6.48 -4.00
CA GLU A 52 8.77 -6.64 -3.55
C GLU A 52 9.21 -5.38 -2.80
N SER A 53 9.85 -5.57 -1.64
CA SER A 53 10.54 -4.51 -0.91
C SER A 53 11.95 -4.34 -1.45
N LEU A 54 12.30 -3.12 -1.86
CA LEU A 54 13.65 -2.77 -2.29
C LEU A 54 14.41 -2.12 -1.14
N LEU A 55 15.50 -2.77 -0.73
CA LEU A 55 16.49 -2.22 0.18
C LEU A 55 17.28 -1.11 -0.52
N ARG A 56 17.36 0.08 0.08
CA ARG A 56 18.30 1.12 -0.39
C ARG A 56 19.68 0.85 0.19
N GLY A 57 20.55 0.22 -0.61
CA GLY A 57 21.99 0.07 -0.29
C GLY A 57 22.39 -1.31 0.25
N PRO A 58 23.69 -1.51 0.55
CA PRO A 58 24.25 -2.80 0.96
C PRO A 58 23.94 -3.20 2.41
N GLU A 59 23.24 -2.36 3.17
CA GLU A 59 22.83 -2.67 4.53
C GLU A 59 21.53 -3.46 4.51
N THR A 60 21.50 -4.59 5.21
CA THR A 60 20.32 -5.44 5.38
C THR A 60 19.28 -4.66 6.15
N GLY A 61 18.37 -3.99 5.45
CA GLY A 61 17.25 -3.34 6.11
C GLY A 61 16.39 -4.39 6.82
N GLY A 62 16.15 -4.16 8.11
CA GLY A 62 15.29 -4.98 8.93
C GLY A 62 13.88 -5.07 8.36
N ARG A 63 13.16 -6.14 8.74
CA ARG A 63 11.74 -6.30 8.43
C ARG A 63 10.97 -5.10 8.99
N GLY A 64 10.37 -4.28 8.11
CA GLY A 64 9.67 -3.04 8.49
C GLY A 64 10.48 -1.76 8.29
N GLU A 65 11.69 -1.82 7.73
CA GLU A 65 12.41 -0.61 7.33
C GLU A 65 11.80 0.07 6.10
N ILE A 66 11.80 1.40 6.12
CA ILE A 66 11.25 2.25 5.08
C ILE A 66 12.12 2.13 3.82
N GLY A 67 11.51 1.68 2.73
CA GLY A 67 12.17 1.50 1.43
C GLY A 67 11.20 1.71 0.27
N GLU A 68 11.71 1.57 -0.95
CA GLU A 68 10.88 1.61 -2.17
C GLU A 68 10.20 0.26 -2.35
N ILE A 69 8.99 0.26 -2.91
CA ILE A 69 8.35 -0.96 -3.38
C ILE A 69 8.43 -1.03 -4.90
N VAL A 70 8.51 -2.26 -5.42
CA VAL A 70 8.15 -2.55 -6.81
C VAL A 70 7.04 -3.58 -6.84
N VAL A 71 6.17 -3.45 -7.82
CA VAL A 71 4.95 -4.24 -7.94
C VAL A 71 4.91 -4.88 -9.31
N THR A 72 4.51 -6.15 -9.34
CA THR A 72 4.23 -6.90 -10.55
C THR A 72 2.76 -7.31 -10.56
N THR A 73 2.02 -7.02 -11.63
CA THR A 73 0.63 -7.48 -11.77
C THR A 73 0.60 -8.90 -12.30
N LEU A 74 -0.40 -9.67 -11.85
CA LEU A 74 -0.66 -11.03 -12.31
C LEU A 74 -1.82 -11.11 -13.32
N SER A 75 -2.37 -9.97 -13.73
CA SER A 75 -3.38 -9.90 -14.79
C SER A 75 -2.76 -10.28 -16.14
N PRO A 76 -3.33 -11.27 -16.84
CA PRO A 76 -2.86 -11.67 -18.17
C PRO A 76 -3.15 -10.62 -19.25
N GLU A 77 -4.15 -9.75 -19.05
CA GLU A 77 -4.57 -8.74 -20.02
C GLU A 77 -3.64 -7.53 -20.05
N TYR A 78 -3.06 -7.16 -18.91
CA TYR A 78 -2.16 -6.02 -18.78
C TYR A 78 -1.03 -6.29 -17.76
N PRO A 79 -0.06 -7.15 -18.13
CA PRO A 79 1.04 -7.51 -17.25
C PRO A 79 2.03 -6.35 -17.14
N LEU A 80 2.23 -5.87 -15.93
CA LEU A 80 3.24 -4.87 -15.58
C LEU A 80 4.26 -5.56 -14.67
N ILE A 81 5.53 -5.52 -15.07
CA ILE A 81 6.60 -6.25 -14.36
C ILE A 81 7.51 -5.24 -13.69
N ARG A 82 7.66 -5.38 -12.37
CA ARG A 82 8.53 -4.54 -11.50
C ARG A 82 8.31 -3.04 -11.71
N LEU A 83 7.06 -2.61 -11.80
CA LEU A 83 6.71 -1.19 -11.86
C LEU A 83 6.97 -0.54 -10.50
N ARG A 84 7.60 0.64 -10.51
CA ARG A 84 7.81 1.44 -9.31
C ARG A 84 6.70 2.48 -9.18
N PRO A 85 5.74 2.33 -8.25
CA PRO A 85 4.74 3.36 -8.02
C PRO A 85 5.41 4.59 -7.42
N GLU A 86 5.20 5.76 -8.05
CA GLU A 86 5.87 7.01 -7.67
C GLU A 86 5.46 7.52 -6.28
N THR A 87 4.37 7.00 -5.71
CA THR A 87 3.63 7.62 -4.60
C THR A 87 3.62 6.84 -3.29
N CYS A 88 4.38 5.74 -3.14
CA CYS A 88 4.25 4.90 -1.94
C CYS A 88 5.58 4.42 -1.33
N PRO A 89 5.95 4.95 -0.15
CA PRO A 89 6.95 4.32 0.71
C PRO A 89 6.37 3.05 1.37
N LEU A 90 7.23 2.07 1.68
CA LEU A 90 6.86 0.84 2.40
C LEU A 90 6.03 1.09 3.67
N SER A 91 6.21 2.24 4.33
CA SER A 91 5.44 2.65 5.52
C SER A 91 3.93 2.76 5.32
N CYS A 92 3.43 2.75 4.08
CA CYS A 92 1.99 2.68 3.84
C CYS A 92 1.46 1.25 3.95
N LEU A 93 2.29 0.22 3.71
CA LEU A 93 1.91 -1.19 3.72
C LEU A 93 2.09 -1.86 5.10
N VAL A 94 2.94 -1.30 5.98
CA VAL A 94 3.30 -1.88 7.29
C VAL A 94 2.79 -1.02 8.44
#